data_AF-A0A6J6YIS5-F1
#
_entry.id   AF-A0A6J6YIS5-F1
#
_cell.length_a   1.000
_cell.length_b   1.000
_cell.length_c   1.000
_cell.angle_alpha   90.00
_cell.angle_beta   90.00
_cell.angle_gamma   90.00
#
_symmetry.space_group_name_H-M   'P 1'
#
loop_
_entity.id
_entity.type
_entity.pdbx_description
1 polymer ?
#
loop_
_entity_poly.entity_id
_entity_poly.type
_entity_poly.pdbx_seq_one_letter_code
_entity_poly.pdbx_strand_id
1 'polypeptide(L)'
;MSKEKSSESLMLRGALIPSFIVGIIAIGFSTFFVGFAGFLGALIAQCVVLIYFAIHIGVSRIARNLDPMSTMALAVFSYFAKLLFLGVFLYLLSAFTSRETINRTSFGATAIALTFAWLGGEIASYMKLRIHLPLPESRN
;
A
#
# COMPACT_ATOMS: atom_id res chain seq x y z
N MET A 1 3.73 2.40 -27.79
CA MET A 1 3.30 3.21 -26.61
C MET A 1 2.07 2.65 -25.86
N SER A 2 1.30 1.69 -26.38
CA SER A 2 0.13 1.11 -25.68
C SER A 2 0.44 -0.04 -24.70
N LYS A 3 1.55 -0.76 -24.90
CA LYS A 3 1.91 -1.99 -24.15
C LYS A 3 2.47 -1.74 -22.73
N GLU A 4 3.09 -0.59 -22.47
CA GLU A 4 3.58 -0.24 -21.12
C GLU A 4 2.43 0.12 -20.18
N LYS A 5 1.47 0.91 -20.66
CA LYS A 5 0.32 1.37 -19.87
C LYS A 5 -0.54 0.19 -19.37
N SER A 6 -0.62 -0.89 -20.13
CA SER A 6 -1.33 -2.11 -19.73
C SER A 6 -0.59 -2.88 -18.63
N SER A 7 0.74 -2.96 -18.67
CA SER A 7 1.53 -3.67 -17.66
C SER A 7 1.47 -2.96 -16.30
N GLU A 8 1.65 -1.64 -16.28
CA GLU A 8 1.59 -0.86 -15.04
C GLU A 8 0.21 -0.89 -14.40
N SER A 9 -0.84 -0.77 -15.22
CA SER A 9 -2.22 -0.84 -14.71
C SER A 9 -2.57 -2.23 -14.17
N LEU A 10 -2.01 -3.30 -14.74
CA LEU A 10 -2.13 -4.66 -14.19
C LEU A 10 -1.46 -4.79 -12.82
N MET A 11 -0.25 -4.23 -12.65
CA MET A 11 0.47 -4.25 -11.37
C MET A 11 -0.26 -3.44 -10.31
N LEU A 12 -0.74 -2.25 -10.67
CA LEU A 12 -1.49 -1.38 -9.76
C LEU A 12 -2.82 -2.01 -9.35
N ARG A 13 -3.56 -2.62 -10.28
CA ARG A 13 -4.78 -3.38 -9.96
C ARG A 13 -4.48 -4.58 -9.08
N GLY A 14 -3.39 -5.27 -9.39
CA GLY A 14 -2.95 -6.44 -8.66
C GLY A 14 -2.57 -6.18 -7.21
N ALA A 15 -2.11 -4.97 -6.90
CA ALA A 15 -1.86 -4.51 -5.53
C ALA A 15 -3.12 -3.93 -4.85
N LEU A 16 -3.88 -3.08 -5.57
CA LEU A 16 -4.98 -2.31 -5.00
C LEU A 16 -6.22 -3.17 -4.71
N ILE A 17 -6.57 -4.10 -5.60
CA ILE A 17 -7.74 -4.98 -5.44
C ILE A 17 -7.64 -5.87 -4.20
N PRO A 18 -6.56 -6.67 -3.98
CA PRO A 18 -6.47 -7.51 -2.79
C PRO A 18 -6.43 -6.69 -1.51
N SER A 19 -5.74 -5.55 -1.52
CA SER A 19 -5.73 -4.62 -0.38
C SER A 19 -7.14 -4.12 -0.05
N PHE A 20 -7.93 -3.77 -1.07
CA PHE A 20 -9.29 -3.30 -0.86
C PHE A 20 -10.19 -4.41 -0.29
N ILE A 21 -10.09 -5.63 -0.82
CA ILE A 21 -10.84 -6.80 -0.32
C ILE A 21 -10.48 -7.09 1.13
N VAL A 22 -9.19 -7.17 1.44
CA VAL A 22 -8.71 -7.41 2.82
C VAL A 22 -9.13 -6.29 3.76
N GLY A 23 -9.16 -5.04 3.28
CA GLY A 23 -9.66 -3.90 4.04
C GLY A 23 -11.11 -4.04 4.44
N ILE A 24 -12.00 -4.40 3.50
CA ILE A 24 -13.42 -4.63 3.79
C ILE A 24 -13.59 -5.74 4.83
N ILE A 25 -12.86 -6.85 4.66
CA ILE A 25 -12.90 -7.98 5.59
C ILE A 25 -12.41 -7.54 6.98
N ALA A 26 -11.28 -6.84 7.07
CA ALA A 26 -10.70 -6.39 8.33
C ALA A 26 -11.59 -5.38 9.06
N ILE A 27 -12.27 -4.49 8.33
CA ILE A 27 -13.27 -3.58 8.89
C ILE A 27 -14.46 -4.37 9.44
N GLY A 28 -14.99 -5.33 8.68
CA GLY A 28 -16.08 -6.20 9.13
C GLY A 28 -15.73 -6.97 10.40
N PHE A 29 -14.57 -7.62 10.43
CA PHE A 29 -14.07 -8.35 11.59
C PHE A 29 -13.87 -7.43 12.81
N SER A 30 -13.22 -6.27 12.62
CA SER A 30 -12.98 -5.34 13.72
C SER A 30 -14.27 -4.76 14.28
N THR A 31 -15.25 -4.50 13.42
CA THR A 31 -16.59 -4.06 13.83
C THR A 31 -17.33 -5.14 14.61
N PHE A 32 -17.23 -6.40 14.17
CA PHE A 32 -17.92 -7.52 14.82
C PHE A 32 -17.35 -7.84 16.21
N PHE A 33 -16.02 -7.87 16.36
CA PHE A 33 -15.38 -8.26 17.63
C PHE A 33 -15.21 -7.11 18.63
N VAL A 34 -15.03 -5.87 18.16
CA VAL A 34 -14.70 -4.71 19.01
C VAL A 34 -15.80 -3.64 18.97
N GLY A 35 -16.73 -3.70 18.02
CA GLY A 35 -17.79 -2.71 17.87
C GLY A 35 -17.31 -1.44 17.15
N PHE A 36 -17.93 -0.31 17.47
CA PHE A 36 -17.72 0.96 16.78
C PHE A 36 -16.28 1.48 16.85
N ALA A 37 -15.59 1.27 17.98
CA ALA A 37 -14.19 1.67 18.14
C ALA A 37 -13.25 0.86 17.22
N GLY A 38 -13.57 -0.41 16.99
CA GLY A 38 -12.85 -1.27 16.06
C GLY A 38 -13.12 -0.90 14.60
N PHE A 39 -14.37 -0.57 14.28
CA PHE A 39 -14.75 -0.02 12.98
C PHE A 39 -13.92 1.22 12.63
N LEU A 40 -13.89 2.22 13.51
CA LEU A 40 -13.13 3.46 13.29
C LEU A 40 -11.63 3.19 13.15
N GLY A 41 -11.06 2.35 14.02
CA GLY A 41 -9.65 1.97 13.94
C GLY A 41 -9.29 1.32 12.60
N ALA A 42 -10.08 0.35 12.15
CA ALA A 42 -9.86 -0.35 10.89
C ALA A 42 -10.08 0.57 9.67
N LEU A 43 -11.11 1.43 9.71
CA LEU A 43 -11.40 2.38 8.64
C LEU A 43 -10.27 3.40 8.46
N ILE A 44 -9.74 3.92 9.57
CA ILE A 44 -8.62 4.85 9.54
C ILE A 44 -7.36 4.16 9.00
N ALA A 45 -7.10 2.91 9.40
CA ALA A 45 -6.00 2.11 8.84
C ALA A 45 -6.13 1.95 7.32
N GLN A 46 -7.34 1.65 6.82
CA GLN A 46 -7.62 1.57 5.39
C GLN A 46 -7.28 2.88 4.67
N CYS A 47 -7.72 4.02 5.20
CA CYS A 47 -7.42 5.34 4.64
C CYS A 47 -5.92 5.62 4.60
N VAL A 48 -5.19 5.30 5.67
CA VAL A 48 -3.73 5.49 5.74
C VAL A 48 -3.01 4.66 4.68
N VAL A 49 -3.39 3.40 4.49
CA VAL A 49 -2.78 2.54 3.49
C VAL A 49 -3.05 3.05 2.06
N LEU A 50 -4.26 3.56 1.79
CA LEU A 50 -4.57 4.18 0.49
C LEU A 50 -3.70 5.42 0.22
N ILE A 51 -3.43 6.24 1.25
CA ILE A 51 -2.50 7.37 1.13
C ILE A 51 -1.08 6.86 0.81
N TYR A 52 -0.62 5.82 1.50
CA TYR A 52 0.70 5.22 1.22
C TYR A 52 0.81 4.70 -0.21
N PHE A 53 -0.26 4.11 -0.71
CA PHE A 53 -0.35 3.63 -2.08
C PHE A 53 -0.26 4.79 -3.09
N ALA A 54 -0.98 5.89 -2.84
CA ALA A 54 -0.90 7.09 -3.67
C ALA A 54 0.51 7.69 -3.67
N ILE A 55 1.17 7.77 -2.51
CA ILE A 55 2.57 8.21 -2.39
C ILE A 55 3.49 7.26 -3.17
N HIS A 56 3.31 5.95 -3.05
CA HIS A 56 4.09 4.96 -3.80
C HIS A 56 3.97 5.20 -5.31
N ILE A 57 2.75 5.38 -5.84
CA ILE A 57 2.55 5.70 -7.26
C ILE A 57 3.23 7.01 -7.65
N GLY A 58 3.08 8.06 -6.83
CA GLY A 58 3.68 9.36 -7.08
C GLY A 58 5.21 9.28 -7.17
N VAL A 59 5.83 8.60 -6.21
CA VAL A 59 7.28 8.35 -6.19
C VAL A 59 7.71 7.55 -7.41
N SER A 60 7.02 6.45 -7.73
CA SER A 60 7.32 5.64 -8.92
C SER A 60 7.16 6.44 -10.22
N ARG A 61 6.25 7.42 -10.28
CA ARG A 61 6.07 8.28 -11.45
C ARG A 61 7.19 9.31 -11.59
N ILE A 62 7.61 9.92 -10.49
CA ILE A 62 8.71 10.90 -10.48
C ILE A 62 10.03 10.20 -10.84
N ALA A 63 10.27 9.01 -10.27
CA ALA A 63 11.48 8.21 -10.49
C ALA A 63 11.77 7.90 -11.97
N ARG A 64 10.74 7.74 -12.81
CA ARG A 64 10.92 7.38 -14.25
C ARG A 64 11.69 8.40 -15.06
N ASN A 65 11.70 9.66 -14.63
CA ASN A 65 12.33 10.76 -15.35
C ASN A 65 13.67 11.19 -14.71
N LEU A 66 14.13 10.48 -13.67
CA LEU A 66 15.33 10.79 -12.94
C LEU A 66 16.50 9.89 -13.38
N ASP A 67 17.72 10.41 -13.24
CA ASP A 67 18.92 9.60 -13.40
C ASP A 67 19.01 8.53 -12.28
N PRO A 68 19.81 7.47 -12.47
CA PRO A 68 19.88 6.36 -11.53
C PRO A 68 20.26 6.77 -10.10
N MET A 69 21.13 7.78 -9.92
CA MET A 69 21.54 8.23 -8.59
C MET A 69 20.36 8.90 -7.87
N SER A 70 19.67 9.82 -8.56
CA SER A 70 18.48 10.51 -8.03
C SER A 70 17.32 9.56 -7.76
N THR A 71 17.13 8.52 -8.58
CA THR A 71 16.11 7.49 -8.37
C THR A 71 16.33 6.72 -7.07
N MET A 72 17.58 6.34 -6.79
CA MET A 72 17.92 5.65 -5.53
C MET A 72 17.71 6.58 -4.33
N ALA A 73 18.12 7.84 -4.43
CA ALA A 73 17.91 8.84 -3.38
C ALA A 73 16.42 9.08 -3.09
N LEU A 74 15.60 9.21 -4.14
CA LEU A 74 14.15 9.37 -4.02
C LEU A 74 13.49 8.14 -3.35
N ALA A 75 13.95 6.93 -3.67
CA ALA A 75 13.44 5.71 -3.05
C ALA A 75 13.71 5.69 -1.54
N VAL A 76 14.95 5.96 -1.12
CA VAL A 76 15.33 6.04 0.31
C VAL A 76 14.56 7.16 1.02
N PHE A 77 14.47 8.34 0.40
CA PHE A 77 13.69 9.44 0.93
C PHE A 77 12.20 9.09 1.11
N SER A 78 11.61 8.35 0.16
CA SER A 78 10.22 7.89 0.28
C SER A 78 10.00 7.01 1.52
N TYR A 79 10.93 6.10 1.83
CA TYR A 79 10.82 5.28 3.05
C TYR A 79 10.92 6.14 4.31
N PHE A 80 11.85 7.09 4.34
CA PHE A 80 11.99 8.02 5.46
C PHE A 80 10.73 8.88 5.65
N ALA A 81 10.20 9.45 4.57
CA ALA A 81 8.98 10.25 4.59
C ALA A 81 7.76 9.45 5.07
N LYS A 82 7.64 8.19 4.64
CA LYS A 82 6.59 7.28 5.14
C LYS A 82 6.73 7.05 6.64
N LEU A 83 7.91 6.70 7.12
CA LEU A 83 8.14 6.49 8.56
C LEU A 83 7.85 7.74 9.39
N LEU A 84 8.29 8.92 8.94
CA LEU A 84 7.96 10.18 9.59
C LEU A 84 6.46 10.44 9.60
N PHE A 85 5.79 10.26 8.46
CA PHE A 85 4.34 10.41 8.37
C PHE A 85 3.63 9.46 9.35
N LEU A 86 4.04 8.19 9.43
CA LEU A 86 3.45 7.24 10.37
C LEU A 86 3.67 7.69 11.82
N GLY A 87 4.88 8.11 12.17
CA GLY A 87 5.21 8.58 13.51
C GLY A 87 4.37 9.79 13.92
N VAL A 88 4.32 10.81 13.06
CA VAL A 88 3.48 12.00 13.28
C VAL A 88 2.01 11.62 13.36
N PHE A 89 1.54 10.76 12.45
CA PHE A 89 0.16 10.30 12.43
C PHE A 89 -0.24 9.58 13.72
N LEU A 90 0.59 8.64 14.19
CA LEU A 90 0.34 7.92 15.45
C LEU A 90 0.39 8.84 16.67
N TYR A 91 1.32 9.80 16.66
CA TYR A 91 1.39 10.83 17.70
C TYR A 91 0.10 11.67 17.74
N LEU A 92 -0.34 12.19 16.60
CA LEU A 92 -1.59 12.95 16.48
C LEU A 92 -2.81 12.10 16.90
N LEU A 93 -2.89 10.86 16.45
CA LEU A 93 -3.97 9.95 16.83
C LEU A 93 -4.01 9.72 18.35
N SER A 94 -2.85 9.61 19.00
CA SER A 94 -2.77 9.47 20.45
C SER A 94 -3.05 10.76 21.20
N ALA A 95 -2.74 11.92 20.62
CA ALA A 95 -2.97 13.23 21.23
C ALA A 95 -4.42 13.69 21.10
N PHE A 96 -5.08 13.39 19.98
CA PHE A 96 -6.42 13.86 19.65
C PHE A 96 -7.51 12.79 19.80
N THR A 97 -7.18 11.54 20.12
CA THR A 97 -8.20 10.50 20.29
C THR A 97 -7.95 9.56 21.47
N SER A 98 -9.02 9.30 22.22
CA SER A 98 -9.01 8.34 23.32
C SER A 98 -9.04 6.90 22.80
N ARG A 99 -8.59 5.96 23.63
CA ARG A 99 -8.61 4.52 23.30
C ARG A 99 -10.03 3.95 23.21
N GLU A 100 -11.00 4.62 23.84
CA GLU A 100 -12.41 4.22 23.79
C GLU A 100 -13.05 4.54 22.43
N THR A 101 -12.64 5.65 21.80
CA THR A 101 -13.17 6.03 20.49
C THR A 101 -12.46 5.27 19.36
N ILE A 102 -11.14 5.08 19.46
CA ILE A 102 -10.35 4.36 18.44
C ILE A 102 -9.57 3.23 19.08
N ASN A 103 -9.90 2.01 18.68
CA ASN A 103 -9.15 0.85 19.10
C ASN A 103 -7.82 0.75 18.33
N ARG A 104 -6.72 0.98 19.04
CA ARG A 104 -5.35 0.98 18.47
C ARG A 104 -4.92 -0.41 17.98
N THR A 105 -5.43 -1.47 18.61
CA THR A 105 -5.13 -2.85 18.21
C THR A 105 -5.80 -3.19 16.89
N SER A 106 -7.09 -2.83 16.72
CA SER A 106 -7.80 -2.98 15.45
C SER A 106 -7.12 -2.18 14.35
N PHE A 107 -6.76 -0.91 14.61
CA PHE A 107 -5.99 -0.10 13.66
C PHE A 107 -4.68 -0.81 13.23
N GLY A 108 -3.86 -1.23 14.19
CA GLY A 108 -2.57 -1.85 13.90
C GLY A 108 -2.70 -3.18 13.16
N ALA A 109 -3.61 -4.05 13.60
CA ALA A 109 -3.86 -5.34 12.97
C ALA A 109 -4.38 -5.17 11.53
N THR A 110 -5.31 -4.24 11.30
CA THR A 110 -5.79 -3.92 9.95
C THR A 110 -4.67 -3.36 9.07
N ALA A 111 -3.85 -2.43 9.58
CA ALA A 111 -2.73 -1.86 8.83
C ALA A 111 -1.70 -2.93 8.40
N ILE A 112 -1.38 -3.88 9.30
CA ILE A 112 -0.49 -5.00 9.00
C ILE A 112 -1.10 -5.90 7.92
N ALA A 113 -2.35 -6.33 8.09
CA ALA A 113 -3.05 -7.19 7.13
C ALA A 113 -3.11 -6.56 5.73
N LEU A 114 -3.41 -5.26 5.66
CA LEU A 114 -3.41 -4.51 4.42
C LEU A 114 -2.04 -4.40 3.77
N THR A 115 -1.00 -4.20 4.56
CA THR A 115 0.38 -4.14 4.04
C THR A 115 0.77 -5.47 3.41
N PHE A 116 0.43 -6.60 4.05
CA PHE A 116 0.65 -7.93 3.47
C PHE A 116 -0.17 -8.16 2.20
N ALA A 117 -1.44 -7.77 2.19
CA ALA A 117 -2.31 -7.89 1.02
C ALA A 117 -1.78 -7.10 -0.17
N TRP A 118 -1.31 -5.87 0.08
CA TRP A 118 -0.67 -5.04 -0.92
C TRP A 118 0.60 -5.70 -1.45
N LEU A 119 1.58 -5.96 -0.58
CA LEU A 119 2.88 -6.51 -1.00
C LEU A 119 2.70 -7.84 -1.74
N GLY A 120 1.85 -8.73 -1.23
CA GLY A 120 1.54 -10.00 -1.87
C GLY A 120 0.88 -9.83 -3.24
N GLY A 121 -0.07 -8.91 -3.36
CA GLY A 121 -0.71 -8.58 -4.63
C GLY A 121 0.27 -8.01 -5.67
N GLU A 122 1.17 -7.14 -5.22
CA GLU A 122 2.22 -6.57 -6.05
C GLU A 122 3.17 -7.67 -6.56
N ILE A 123 3.69 -8.51 -5.67
CA ILE A 123 4.57 -9.64 -6.00
C ILE A 123 3.90 -10.61 -6.97
N ALA A 124 2.65 -11.01 -6.71
CA ALA A 124 1.91 -11.92 -7.58
C ALA A 124 1.76 -11.36 -9.00
N SER A 125 1.55 -10.05 -9.11
CA SER A 125 1.37 -9.37 -10.40
C SER A 125 2.68 -9.22 -11.16
N TYR A 126 3.77 -8.90 -10.46
CA TYR A 126 5.12 -8.93 -11.01
C TYR A 126 5.47 -10.32 -11.57
N MET A 127 5.18 -11.38 -10.81
CA MET A 127 5.46 -12.75 -11.23
C MET A 127 4.69 -13.12 -12.48
N LYS A 128 3.40 -12.76 -12.55
CA LYS A 128 2.55 -13.01 -13.72
C LYS A 128 3.08 -12.31 -14.98
N LEU A 129 3.58 -11.08 -14.86
CA LEU A 129 4.15 -10.35 -16.00
C LEU A 129 5.47 -10.93 -16.49
N ARG A 130 6.33 -11.42 -15.57
CA ARG A 130 7.60 -12.08 -15.91
C ARG A 130 7.39 -13.38 -16.69
N ILE A 131 6.36 -14.15 -16.33
CA ILE A 131 6.06 -15.44 -16.97
C ILE A 131 5.58 -15.27 -18.42
N HIS A 132 5.00 -14.12 -18.77
CA HIS A 132 4.46 -13.85 -20.11
C HIS A 132 5.41 -13.07 -21.04
N LEU A 133 6.69 -12.93 -20.69
CA LEU A 133 7.68 -12.35 -21.61
C LEU A 133 8.04 -13.37 -22.70
N PRO A 134 7.86 -13.08 -24.01
CA PRO A 134 8.44 -13.91 -25.05
C PRO A 134 9.96 -13.89 -24.92
N LEU A 135 10.58 -15.07 -25.02
CA LEU A 135 12.04 -15.21 -25.06
C LEU A 135 12.59 -14.39 -26.24
N PRO A 136 13.77 -13.75 -26.12
CA PRO A 136 14.38 -13.05 -27.25
C PRO A 136 14.56 -14.03 -28.41
N GLU A 137 14.18 -13.63 -29.63
CA GLU A 137 14.45 -14.43 -30.82
C GLU A 137 15.95 -14.70 -30.90
N SER A 138 16.33 -15.99 -30.91
CA SER A 138 17.72 -16.37 -31.11
C SER A 138 18.13 -15.92 -32.51
N ARG A 139 18.97 -14.89 -32.59
CA ARG A 139 19.58 -14.47 -33.84
C ARG A 139 20.56 -15.55 -34.26
N ASN A 140 20.13 -16.42 -35.18
CA ASN A 140 21.00 -17.31 -35.95
C ASN A 140 21.79 -16.50 -36.98
#